data_AF-A0A534GFY3-F1
#
_entry.id   AF-A0A534GFY3-F1
#
_cell.length_a   1.000
_cell.length_b   1.000
_cell.length_c   1.000
_cell.angle_alpha   90.00
_cell.angle_beta   90.00
_cell.angle_gamma   90.00
#
_symmetry.space_group_name_H-M   'P 1'
#
loop_
_entity.id
_entity.type
_entity.pdbx_description
1 polymer ?
#
loop_
_entity_poly.entity_id
_entity_poly.type
_entity_poly.pdbx_seq_one_letter_code
_entity_poly.pdbx_strand_id
1 'polypeptide(L)' 'MTKSELIEIITAKQKHLPAKDVELALKQILEIMSDALSQGERIEI' A
#
# COMPACT_ATOMS: atom_id res chain seq x y z
N MET A 1 0.12 -9.21 -11.01
CA MET A 1 -0.34 -7.98 -10.36
C MET A 1 0.87 -7.14 -10.01
N THR A 2 1.04 -5.98 -10.65
CA THR A 2 2.10 -5.00 -10.34
C THR A 2 1.61 -3.99 -9.31
N LYS A 3 2.54 -3.24 -8.70
CA LYS A 3 2.19 -2.14 -7.78
C LYS A 3 1.28 -1.11 -8.46
N SER A 4 1.57 -0.77 -9.71
CA SER A 4 0.77 0.18 -10.49
C SER A 4 -0.65 -0.33 -10.76
N GLU A 5 -0.79 -1.61 -11.13
CA GLU A 5 -2.10 -2.25 -11.31
C GLU A 5 -2.94 -2.22 -10.02
N LEU A 6 -2.31 -2.44 -8.86
CA LEU A 6 -3.00 -2.35 -7.57
C LEU A 6 -3.49 -0.92 -7.26
N ILE A 7 -2.68 0.09 -7.56
CA ILE A 7 -3.06 1.51 -7.38
C ILE A 7 -4.26 1.86 -8.28
N GLU A 8 -4.24 1.41 -9.53
CA GLU A 8 -5.35 1.63 -10.47
C GLU A 8 -6.65 0.99 -9.96
N ILE A 9 -6.59 -0.26 -9.47
CA ILE A 9 -7.75 -0.96 -8.91
C ILE A 9 -8.32 -0.23 -7.69
N ILE A 10 -7.46 0.23 -6.77
CA ILE A 10 -7.91 0.92 -5.55
C ILE A 10 -8.49 2.29 -5.89
N THR A 11 -7.82 3.06 -6.76
CA THR A 11 -8.28 4.38 -7.19
C THR A 11 -9.63 4.30 -7.92
N ALA A 12 -9.82 3.28 -8.77
CA ALA A 12 -11.08 3.04 -9.45
C ALA A 12 -12.24 2.73 -8.48
N LYS A 13 -11.95 2.06 -7.35
CA LYS A 13 -12.92 1.78 -6.28
C LYS A 13 -13.16 2.98 -5.37
N GLN A 14 -12.15 3.82 -5.16
CA GLN A 14 -12.16 4.96 -4.24
C GLN A 14 -12.08 6.29 -5.01
N LYS A 15 -13.12 6.62 -5.77
CA LYS A 15 -13.16 7.80 -6.66
C LYS A 15 -12.96 9.15 -5.97
N HIS A 16 -13.16 9.23 -4.66
CA HIS A 16 -12.97 10.45 -3.87
C HIS A 16 -11.52 10.65 -3.41
N LEU A 17 -10.67 9.63 -3.56
CA LEU A 17 -9.24 9.72 -3.21
C LEU A 17 -8.42 10.06 -4.45
N PRO A 18 -7.50 11.05 -4.35
CA PRO A 18 -6.49 11.27 -5.38
C PRO A 18 -5.60 10.03 -5.55
N ALA A 19 -5.27 9.66 -6.79
CA ALA A 19 -4.38 8.52 -7.08
C ALA A 19 -3.01 8.63 -6.38
N LYS A 20 -2.51 9.86 -6.23
CA LYS A 20 -1.26 10.16 -5.51
C LYS A 20 -1.34 9.76 -4.03
N ASP A 21 -2.50 9.96 -3.40
CA ASP A 21 -2.71 9.64 -1.99
C ASP A 21 -2.83 8.12 -1.81
N VAL A 22 -3.47 7.44 -2.76
CA VAL A 22 -3.49 5.96 -2.82
C VAL A 22 -2.09 5.39 -2.96
N GLU A 23 -1.27 5.96 -3.86
CA GLU A 23 0.12 5.54 -4.04
C GLU A 23 0.95 5.75 -2.75
N LEU A 24 0.78 6.91 -2.10
CA LEU A 24 1.48 7.24 -0.87
C LEU A 24 1.10 6.28 0.26
N ALA A 25 -0.19 6.03 0.46
CA ALA A 25 -0.67 5.09 1.46
C ALA A 25 -0.13 3.68 1.21
N LEU A 26 -0.11 3.21 -0.04
CA LEU A 26 0.44 1.90 -0.39
C LEU A 26 1.95 1.83 -0.10
N LYS A 27 2.71 2.90 -0.39
CA LYS A 27 4.14 2.96 -0.02
C LYS A 27 4.33 2.84 1.48
N GLN A 28 3.56 3.60 2.27
CA GLN A 28 3.66 3.59 3.72
C GLN A 28 3.31 2.23 4.33
N ILE A 29 2.25 1.56 3.83
CA ILE A 29 1.89 0.21 4.29
C ILE A 29 3.05 -0.76 4.04
N LEU A 30 3.63 -0.76 2.84
CA LEU A 30 4.74 -1.65 2.50
C LEU A 30 6.00 -1.33 3.31
N GLU A 31 6.26 -0.06 3.61
CA GLU A 31 7.38 0.39 4.44
C GLU A 31 7.22 -0.13 5.87
N ILE A 32 6.06 0.07 6.49
CA ILE A 32 5.76 -0.45 7.84
C ILE A 32 5.91 -1.98 7.89
N MET A 33 5.42 -2.69 6.86
CA MET A 33 5.57 -4.13 6.78
C MET A 33 7.03 -4.55 6.63
N SER A 34 7.79 -3.84 5.79
CA SER A 34 9.22 -4.10 5.61
C SER A 34 9.99 -3.89 6.92
N ASP A 35 9.69 -2.80 7.64
CA ASP A 35 10.33 -2.47 8.90
C ASP A 35 10.02 -3.52 9.97
N ALA A 36 8.75 -3.90 10.13
CA ALA A 36 8.35 -4.95 11.08
C ALA A 36 9.08 -6.28 10.82
N LEU A 37 9.11 -6.74 9.56
CA LEU A 37 9.84 -7.96 9.21
C LEU A 37 11.35 -7.83 9.43
N SER A 38 11.94 -6.66 9.21
CA SER A 38 13.37 -6.42 9.46
C SER A 38 13.73 -6.50 10.94
N GLN A 39 12.79 -6.18 11.83
CA GLN A 39 12.94 -6.31 13.29
C GLN A 39 12.64 -7.73 13.80
N GLY A 40 12.31 -8.67 12.90
CA GLY A 40 11.91 -10.03 13.27
C GLY A 40 10.49 -10.11 13.83
N GLU A 41 9.68 -9.06 13.67
CA GLU A 41 8.29 -9.06 14.09
C GLU A 41 7.43 -9.86 13.12
N ARG A 42 6.39 -10.50 13.66
CA ARG A 42 5.38 -11.21 12.85
C ARG A 42 4.28 -10.23 12.46
N ILE A 43 3.93 -10.22 11.17
CA ILE A 43 2.76 -9.49 10.67
C ILE A 43 1.56 -10.45 10.61
N GLU A 44 0.43 -10.03 11.18
CA GLU A 44 -0.86 -10.71 11.09
C GLU A 44 -1.88 -9.71 10.54
N ILE A 45 -2.50 -10.04 9.39
CA ILE A 45 -3.42 -9.18 8.63
C ILE A 45 -4.83 -9.77 8.65
#